data_AF-A0A7S1RC04-F1
#
_entry.id   AF-A0A7S1RC04-F1
#
_cell.length_a   1.000
_cell.length_b   1.000
_cell.length_c   1.000
_cell.angle_alpha   90.00
_cell.angle_beta   90.00
_cell.angle_gamma   90.00
#
_symmetry.space_group_name_H-M   'P 1'
#
loop_
_entity.id
_entity.type
_entity.pdbx_description
1 polymer ?
#
loop_
_entity_poly.entity_id
_entity_poly.type
_entity_poly.pdbx_seq_one_letter_code
_entity_poly.pdbx_strand_id
1 'polypeptide(L)'
;VGATGAVGEEMIQVLHDRRFPLTELVLLASERSAGKKLSTAYGEKEVLPFSVEAAQACDIALLAVSGTFSTEFSPKITANGKTVVIDNSSAFRYHDEVPLVVPEINSDAMKGKLLVANPNCTTAIAAMALWPLHQRFTLRKVIVSTYQAGSRGGGGRR
;
A
#
# COMPACT_ATOMS: atom_id res chain seq x y z
N VAL A 1 -3.56 1.10 -7.55
CA VAL A 1 -2.57 1.04 -8.65
C VAL A 1 -1.67 -0.18 -8.47
N GLY A 2 -1.43 -0.95 -9.53
CA GLY A 2 -0.74 -2.25 -9.44
C GLY A 2 -1.69 -3.42 -9.16
N ALA A 3 -2.95 -3.30 -9.60
CA ALA A 3 -4.04 -4.22 -9.24
C ALA A 3 -3.83 -5.68 -9.69
N THR A 4 -3.00 -5.93 -10.71
CA THR A 4 -2.76 -7.26 -11.30
C THR A 4 -1.60 -8.02 -10.67
N GLY A 5 -0.94 -7.46 -9.64
CA GLY A 5 0.12 -8.13 -8.90
C GLY A 5 -0.40 -8.79 -7.63
N ALA A 6 0.36 -9.73 -7.06
CA ALA A 6 -0.04 -10.47 -5.85
C ALA A 6 -0.45 -9.57 -4.67
N VAL A 7 0.27 -8.45 -4.47
CA VAL A 7 -0.08 -7.47 -3.42
C VAL A 7 -1.37 -6.72 -3.74
N GLY A 8 -1.60 -6.37 -5.02
CA GLY A 8 -2.82 -5.69 -5.45
C GLY A 8 -4.06 -6.57 -5.30
N GLU A 9 -3.95 -7.86 -5.66
CA GLU A 9 -4.99 -8.86 -5.42
C GLU A 9 -5.33 -8.99 -3.94
N GLU A 10 -4.30 -9.10 -3.08
CA GLU A 10 -4.49 -9.18 -1.63
C GLU A 10 -5.14 -7.91 -1.06
N MET A 11 -4.73 -6.72 -1.53
CA MET A 11 -5.37 -5.46 -1.12
C MET A 11 -6.87 -5.47 -1.42
N ILE A 12 -7.28 -5.94 -2.60
CA ILE A 12 -8.70 -6.05 -2.98
C ILE A 12 -9.43 -7.03 -2.06
N GLN A 13 -8.83 -8.18 -1.77
CA GLN A 13 -9.42 -9.18 -0.88
C GLN A 13 -9.59 -8.65 0.55
N VAL A 14 -8.57 -8.00 1.10
CA VAL A 14 -8.62 -7.42 2.44
C VAL A 14 -9.69 -6.32 2.54
N LEU A 15 -9.83 -5.47 1.52
CA LEU A 15 -10.90 -4.47 1.48
C LEU A 15 -12.28 -5.12 1.59
N HIS A 16 -12.49 -6.24 0.87
CA HIS A 16 -13.73 -7.00 0.91
C HIS A 16 -13.96 -7.63 2.29
N ASP A 17 -12.98 -8.34 2.82
CA ASP A 17 -13.10 -9.09 4.09
C ASP A 17 -13.33 -8.14 5.28
N ARG A 18 -12.76 -6.94 5.21
CA ARG A 18 -12.96 -5.88 6.21
C ARG A 18 -14.28 -5.14 6.02
N ARG A 19 -15.06 -5.46 4.97
CA ARG A 19 -16.26 -4.73 4.54
C ARG A 19 -15.98 -3.23 4.46
N PHE A 20 -14.85 -2.87 3.86
CA PHE A 20 -14.44 -1.48 3.73
C PHE A 20 -15.52 -0.71 2.97
N PRO A 21 -15.96 0.47 3.46
CA PRO A 21 -17.13 1.17 2.94
C PRO A 21 -16.81 1.94 1.64
N LEU A 22 -16.38 1.23 0.60
CA LEU A 22 -16.17 1.80 -0.73
C LEU A 22 -17.48 1.83 -1.52
N THR A 23 -17.68 2.90 -2.27
CA THR A 23 -18.76 3.04 -3.26
C THR A 23 -18.33 2.59 -4.64
N GLU A 24 -17.03 2.73 -4.95
CA GLU A 24 -16.44 2.40 -6.24
C GLU A 24 -15.04 1.78 -6.05
N LEU A 25 -14.71 0.80 -6.90
CA LEU A 25 -13.39 0.17 -6.96
C LEU A 25 -12.82 0.33 -8.36
N VAL A 26 -11.76 1.14 -8.48
CA VAL A 26 -11.05 1.41 -9.73
C VAL A 26 -9.72 0.65 -9.77
N LEU A 27 -9.55 -0.25 -10.75
CA LEU A 27 -8.35 -1.07 -10.89
C LEU A 27 -7.40 -0.45 -11.93
N LEU A 28 -6.31 0.16 -11.47
CA LEU A 28 -5.29 0.78 -12.33
C LEU A 28 -4.04 -0.09 -12.43
N ALA A 29 -3.54 -0.32 -13.65
CA ALA A 29 -2.28 -1.03 -13.91
C ALA A 29 -1.52 -0.44 -15.12
N SER A 30 -0.39 -1.05 -15.50
CA SER A 30 0.34 -0.66 -16.71
C SER A 30 -0.49 -0.91 -17.98
N GLU A 31 -0.13 -0.23 -19.09
CA GLU A 31 -0.77 -0.45 -20.40
C GLU A 31 -0.77 -1.93 -20.82
N ARG A 32 0.31 -2.67 -20.52
CA ARG A 32 0.41 -4.11 -20.78
C ARG A 32 -0.71 -4.93 -20.12
N SER A 33 -1.30 -4.41 -19.05
CA SER A 33 -2.31 -5.10 -18.25
C SER A 33 -3.69 -4.47 -18.40
N ALA A 34 -3.81 -3.34 -19.09
CA ALA A 34 -5.09 -2.70 -19.37
C ALA A 34 -5.98 -3.59 -20.25
N GLY A 35 -7.30 -3.49 -20.06
CA GLY A 35 -8.31 -4.29 -20.76
C GLY A 35 -8.46 -5.73 -20.25
N LYS A 36 -7.59 -6.17 -19.32
CA LYS A 36 -7.78 -7.46 -18.64
C LYS A 36 -8.99 -7.37 -17.72
N LYS A 37 -9.75 -8.45 -17.63
CA LYS A 37 -10.77 -8.63 -16.61
C LYS A 37 -10.21 -9.41 -15.44
N LEU A 38 -10.30 -8.85 -14.24
CA LEU A 38 -9.95 -9.52 -12.99
C LEU A 38 -11.23 -9.99 -12.31
N SER A 39 -11.27 -11.27 -11.96
CA SER A 39 -12.28 -11.79 -11.04
C SER A 39 -11.89 -11.34 -9.62
N THR A 40 -12.73 -10.51 -9.02
CA THR A 40 -12.51 -9.98 -7.66
C THR A 40 -13.66 -10.38 -6.74
N ALA A 41 -13.48 -10.21 -5.43
CA ALA A 41 -14.56 -10.37 -4.47
C ALA A 41 -15.73 -9.37 -4.69
N TYR A 42 -15.51 -8.32 -5.50
CA TYR A 42 -16.52 -7.34 -5.93
C TYR A 42 -17.09 -7.65 -7.33
N GLY A 43 -16.95 -8.89 -7.79
CA GLY A 43 -17.31 -9.33 -9.14
C GLY A 43 -16.19 -9.12 -10.16
N GLU A 44 -16.51 -9.35 -11.43
CA GLU A 44 -15.59 -9.12 -12.54
C GLU A 44 -15.39 -7.62 -12.76
N LYS A 45 -14.13 -7.17 -12.77
CA LYS A 45 -13.75 -5.77 -12.95
C LYS A 45 -12.72 -5.64 -14.06
N GLU A 46 -12.90 -4.65 -14.92
CA GLU A 46 -11.92 -4.32 -15.94
C GLU A 46 -10.74 -3.54 -15.33
N VAL A 47 -9.53 -3.88 -15.74
CA VAL A 47 -8.31 -3.18 -15.39
C VAL A 47 -8.10 -2.04 -16.38
N LEU A 48 -8.09 -0.81 -15.88
CA LEU A 48 -7.85 0.39 -16.67
C LEU A 48 -6.34 0.70 -16.74
N PRO A 49 -5.88 1.34 -17.82
CA PRO A 49 -4.53 1.88 -17.86
C PRO A 49 -4.38 2.95 -16.79
N PHE A 50 -3.22 2.98 -16.15
CA PHE A 50 -2.90 4.02 -15.18
C PHE A 50 -2.84 5.39 -15.87
N SER A 51 -3.53 6.36 -15.27
CA SER A 51 -3.28 7.79 -15.48
C SER A 51 -3.34 8.51 -14.13
N VAL A 52 -2.73 9.69 -14.05
CA VAL A 52 -2.78 10.51 -12.85
C VAL A 52 -4.20 10.97 -12.58
N GLU A 53 -4.95 11.31 -13.63
CA GLU A 53 -6.34 11.78 -13.56
C GLU A 53 -7.27 10.68 -13.00
N ALA A 54 -7.11 9.44 -13.47
CA ALA A 54 -7.90 8.32 -12.96
C ALA A 54 -7.60 8.03 -11.48
N ALA A 55 -6.34 8.16 -11.07
CA ALA A 55 -5.97 8.04 -9.66
C ALA A 55 -6.49 9.23 -8.82
N GLN A 56 -6.46 10.45 -9.37
CA GLN A 56 -6.95 11.67 -8.73
C GLN A 56 -8.48 11.73 -8.62
N ALA A 57 -9.20 10.97 -9.43
CA ALA A 57 -10.65 10.81 -9.32
C ALA A 57 -11.07 9.97 -8.08
N CYS A 58 -10.13 9.25 -7.46
CA CYS A 58 -10.37 8.47 -6.25
C CYS A 58 -10.07 9.29 -4.98
N ASP A 59 -10.80 9.02 -3.89
CA ASP A 59 -10.48 9.56 -2.57
C ASP A 59 -9.18 8.95 -2.00
N ILE A 60 -8.98 7.65 -2.23
CA ILE A 60 -7.83 6.88 -1.74
C ILE A 60 -7.20 6.10 -2.90
N ALA A 61 -5.88 6.24 -3.06
CA ALA A 61 -5.07 5.47 -3.99
C ALA A 61 -4.12 4.53 -3.23
N LEU A 62 -4.41 3.23 -3.25
CA LEU A 62 -3.51 2.20 -2.74
C LEU A 62 -2.47 1.82 -3.81
N LEU A 63 -1.19 1.95 -3.50
CA LEU A 63 -0.10 1.73 -4.45
C LEU A 63 0.64 0.42 -4.14
N ALA A 64 0.49 -0.56 -5.03
CA ALA A 64 1.24 -1.82 -5.05
C ALA A 64 2.19 -1.86 -6.26
N VAL A 65 3.11 -0.90 -6.30
CA VAL A 65 3.97 -0.59 -7.46
C VAL A 65 5.45 -0.55 -7.07
N SER A 66 6.34 -0.40 -8.05
CA SER A 66 7.77 -0.22 -7.77
C SER A 66 8.05 1.11 -7.07
N GLY A 67 9.19 1.18 -6.36
CA GLY A 67 9.64 2.42 -5.75
C GLY A 67 9.84 3.54 -6.77
N THR A 68 10.41 3.22 -7.94
CA THR A 68 10.61 4.19 -9.03
C THR A 68 9.30 4.80 -9.51
N PHE A 69 8.27 3.97 -9.70
CA PHE A 69 6.94 4.44 -10.08
C PHE A 69 6.33 5.33 -8.99
N SER A 70 6.41 4.90 -7.73
CA SER A 70 5.87 5.69 -6.62
C SER A 70 6.58 7.05 -6.50
N THR A 71 7.91 7.10 -6.59
CA THR A 71 8.67 8.36 -6.57
C THR A 71 8.18 9.34 -7.61
N GLU A 72 7.88 8.86 -8.82
CA GLU A 72 7.39 9.72 -9.90
C GLU A 72 5.93 10.15 -9.71
N PHE A 73 5.04 9.22 -9.37
CA PHE A 73 3.61 9.43 -9.50
C PHE A 73 2.91 9.75 -8.18
N SER A 74 3.40 9.32 -7.02
CA SER A 74 2.76 9.64 -5.74
C SER A 74 2.61 11.15 -5.53
N PRO A 75 3.63 11.99 -5.77
CA PRO A 75 3.47 13.44 -5.66
C PRO A 75 2.46 14.02 -6.66
N LYS A 76 2.44 13.50 -7.89
CA LYS A 76 1.50 13.92 -8.95
C LYS A 76 0.06 13.56 -8.58
N ILE A 77 -0.18 12.37 -8.03
CA ILE A 77 -1.51 11.94 -7.59
C ILE A 77 -2.00 12.85 -6.45
N THR A 78 -1.16 13.13 -5.45
CA THR A 78 -1.54 13.99 -4.32
C THR A 78 -1.66 15.48 -4.65
N ALA A 79 -1.18 15.92 -5.83
CA ALA A 79 -1.14 17.33 -6.21
C ALA A 79 -2.53 17.99 -6.32
N ASN A 80 -3.61 17.20 -6.42
CA ASN A 80 -4.98 17.73 -6.41
C ASN A 80 -5.45 18.19 -5.01
N GLY A 81 -4.65 17.96 -3.96
CA GLY A 81 -4.95 18.35 -2.59
C GLY A 81 -6.03 17.50 -1.90
N LYS A 82 -6.48 16.41 -2.52
CA LYS A 82 -7.63 15.61 -2.05
C LYS A 82 -7.34 14.12 -1.96
N THR A 83 -6.73 13.54 -3.00
CA THR A 83 -6.47 12.09 -3.05
C THR A 83 -5.40 11.71 -2.05
N VAL A 84 -5.72 10.77 -1.17
CA VAL A 84 -4.77 10.20 -0.22
C VAL A 84 -4.09 8.98 -0.86
N VAL A 85 -2.77 9.04 -0.98
CA VAL A 85 -1.92 7.94 -1.43
C VAL A 85 -1.39 7.15 -0.25
N ILE A 86 -1.63 5.84 -0.25
CA ILE A 86 -0.99 4.88 0.64
C ILE A 86 0.01 4.06 -0.17
N ASP A 87 1.30 4.31 0.04
CA ASP A 87 2.37 3.70 -0.74
C ASP A 87 2.98 2.48 -0.04
N ASN A 88 2.83 1.29 -0.64
CA ASN A 88 3.44 0.05 -0.16
C ASN A 88 4.91 -0.12 -0.58
N SER A 89 5.41 0.72 -1.50
CA SER A 89 6.78 0.67 -1.96
C SER A 89 7.77 1.16 -0.87
N SER A 90 9.06 1.10 -1.16
CA SER A 90 10.09 1.68 -0.29
C SER A 90 10.36 3.16 -0.54
N ALA A 91 9.74 3.78 -1.54
CA ALA A 91 10.13 5.09 -2.08
C ALA A 91 10.19 6.20 -1.02
N PHE A 92 9.19 6.27 -0.15
CA PHE A 92 9.04 7.39 0.79
C PHE A 92 9.22 7.00 2.27
N ARG A 93 9.69 5.78 2.57
CA ARG A 93 9.80 5.29 3.95
C ARG A 93 10.74 6.10 4.85
N TYR A 94 11.67 6.83 4.23
CA TYR A 94 12.70 7.63 4.90
C TYR A 94 12.61 9.11 4.54
N HIS A 95 11.49 9.56 3.97
CA HIS A 95 11.30 10.96 3.61
C HIS A 95 10.69 11.71 4.79
N ASP A 96 11.32 12.79 5.26
CA ASP A 96 10.95 13.50 6.50
C ASP A 96 9.50 14.00 6.52
N GLU A 97 8.98 14.40 5.35
CA GLU A 97 7.61 14.92 5.24
C GLU A 97 6.52 13.84 5.12
N VAL A 98 6.91 12.58 4.84
CA VAL A 98 6.00 11.46 4.60
C VAL A 98 6.01 10.52 5.81
N PRO A 99 4.90 10.37 6.54
CA PRO A 99 4.86 9.50 7.70
C PRO A 99 4.96 8.02 7.28
N LEU A 100 5.79 7.27 8.01
CA LEU A 100 5.83 5.81 7.97
C LEU A 100 4.91 5.25 9.05
N VAL A 101 3.79 4.64 8.66
CA VAL A 101 2.69 4.35 9.59
C VAL A 101 2.43 2.86 9.79
N VAL A 102 2.33 2.46 11.06
CA VAL A 102 1.62 1.26 11.53
C VAL A 102 0.45 1.75 12.38
N PRO A 103 -0.82 1.54 11.97
CA PRO A 103 -1.96 2.18 12.63
C PRO A 103 -2.05 1.98 14.15
N GLU A 104 -1.69 0.80 14.64
CA GLU A 104 -1.71 0.43 16.06
C GLU A 104 -0.58 1.08 16.88
N ILE A 105 0.37 1.74 16.22
CA ILE A 105 1.58 2.32 16.83
C ILE A 105 1.56 3.85 16.75
N ASN A 106 1.32 4.40 15.56
CA ASN A 106 1.52 5.82 15.29
C ASN A 106 0.52 6.40 14.26
N SER A 107 -0.75 5.97 14.31
CA SER A 107 -1.80 6.46 13.41
C SER A 107 -1.93 7.99 13.38
N ASP A 108 -1.70 8.68 14.50
CA ASP A 108 -1.77 10.15 14.56
C ASP A 108 -0.85 10.86 13.55
N ALA A 109 0.27 10.24 13.15
CA ALA A 109 1.20 10.80 12.19
C ALA A 109 0.59 10.99 10.78
N MET A 110 -0.52 10.31 10.47
CA MET A 110 -1.20 10.41 9.18
C MET A 110 -2.14 11.63 9.07
N LYS A 111 -2.47 12.30 10.17
CA LYS A 111 -3.45 13.39 10.19
C LYS A 111 -3.03 14.53 9.26
N GLY A 112 -3.90 14.88 8.32
CA GLY A 112 -3.66 15.95 7.34
C GLY A 112 -2.62 15.60 6.27
N LYS A 113 -2.19 14.34 6.17
CA LYS A 113 -1.21 13.90 5.17
C LYS A 113 -1.93 13.27 3.98
N LEU A 114 -1.53 13.69 2.78
CA LEU A 114 -2.02 13.13 1.53
C LEU A 114 -1.16 11.99 1.00
N LEU A 115 0.08 11.85 1.48
CA LEU A 115 0.97 10.73 1.15
C LEU A 115 1.40 10.05 2.45
N VAL A 116 1.20 8.74 2.54
CA VAL A 116 1.57 7.92 3.70
C VAL A 116 2.34 6.70 3.20
N ALA A 117 3.51 6.44 3.80
CA ALA A 117 4.31 5.28 3.49
C ALA A 117 3.93 4.09 4.39
N ASN A 118 3.80 2.91 3.80
CA ASN A 118 3.67 1.66 4.53
C ASN A 118 5.06 1.02 4.75
N PRO A 119 5.36 0.52 5.97
CA PRO A 119 6.64 -0.11 6.28
C PRO A 119 6.90 -1.38 5.48
N ASN A 120 8.16 -1.83 5.51
CA ASN A 120 8.49 -3.16 5.01
C ASN A 120 7.66 -4.22 5.76
N CYS A 121 7.22 -5.27 5.06
CA CYS A 121 6.44 -6.34 5.65
C CYS A 121 7.07 -6.97 6.91
N THR A 122 8.40 -7.18 6.93
CA THR A 122 9.06 -7.72 8.13
C THR A 122 9.08 -6.73 9.28
N THR A 123 9.22 -5.44 8.97
CA THR A 123 9.18 -4.37 9.98
C THR A 123 7.77 -4.23 10.54
N ALA A 124 6.72 -4.24 9.71
CA ALA A 124 5.33 -4.14 10.15
C ALA A 124 4.98 -5.25 11.15
N ILE A 125 5.28 -6.51 10.79
CA ILE A 125 4.99 -7.67 11.63
C ILE A 125 5.82 -7.65 12.92
N ALA A 126 7.11 -7.33 12.84
CA ALA A 126 7.96 -7.25 14.03
C ALA A 126 7.51 -6.12 14.96
N ALA A 127 7.16 -4.94 14.40
CA ALA A 127 6.74 -3.78 15.17
C ALA A 127 5.47 -4.08 15.99
N MET A 128 4.50 -4.81 15.43
CA MET A 128 3.30 -5.23 16.17
C MET A 128 3.61 -6.01 17.45
N ALA A 129 4.60 -6.91 17.40
CA ALA A 129 5.02 -7.68 18.58
C ALA A 129 5.88 -6.85 19.54
N LEU A 130 6.77 -6.01 18.99
CA LEU A 130 7.76 -5.27 19.76
C LEU A 130 7.18 -4.01 20.42
N TRP A 131 6.18 -3.37 19.82
CA TRP A 131 5.60 -2.13 20.31
C TRP A 131 5.08 -2.21 21.75
N PRO A 132 4.20 -3.15 22.12
CA PRO A 132 3.72 -3.24 23.51
C PRO A 132 4.86 -3.52 24.50
N LEU A 133 5.88 -4.29 24.10
CA LEU A 133 7.06 -4.54 24.92
C LEU A 133 7.91 -3.27 25.08
N HIS A 134 8.08 -2.50 24.01
CA HIS A 134 8.80 -1.23 24.04
C HIS A 134 8.10 -0.19 24.91
N GLN A 135 6.77 -0.09 24.82
CA GLN A 135 5.97 0.80 25.66
C GLN A 135 6.15 0.51 27.15
N ARG A 136 6.23 -0.78 27.53
CA ARG A 136 6.33 -1.18 28.93
C ARG A 136 7.75 -1.19 29.49
N PHE A 137 8.74 -1.55 28.68
CA PHE A 137 10.10 -1.84 29.16
C PHE A 137 11.20 -1.06 28.45
N THR A 138 10.86 -0.23 27.46
CA THR A 138 11.81 0.55 26.65
C THR A 138 12.94 -0.30 26.09
N LEU A 139 12.64 -1.06 25.02
CA LEU A 139 13.62 -1.87 24.32
C LEU A 139 14.85 -1.05 23.89
N ARG A 140 16.05 -1.52 24.21
CA ARG A 140 17.33 -0.88 23.85
C ARG A 140 18.02 -1.52 22.65
N LYS A 141 17.82 -2.81 22.45
CA LYS A 141 18.41 -3.59 21.36
C LYS A 141 17.47 -4.71 20.95
N VAL A 142 17.34 -4.90 19.65
CA VAL A 142 16.56 -5.99 19.05
C VAL A 142 17.49 -6.72 18.08
N ILE A 143 17.61 -8.03 18.23
CA ILE A 143 18.35 -8.90 17.31
C ILE A 143 17.30 -9.84 16.69
N VAL A 144 17.15 -9.80 15.37
CA VAL A 144 16.10 -10.52 14.64
C VAL A 144 16.73 -11.32 13.50
N SER A 145 16.39 -12.59 13.43
CA SER A 145 16.64 -13.46 12.27
C SER A 145 15.31 -13.72 11.57
N THR A 146 15.21 -13.37 10.29
CA THR A 146 13.96 -13.53 9.53
C THR A 146 13.99 -14.75 8.64
N TYR A 147 12.89 -15.51 8.61
CA TYR A 147 12.67 -16.64 7.69
C TYR A 147 11.48 -16.29 6.80
N GLN A 148 11.77 -15.77 5.61
CA GLN A 148 10.75 -15.15 4.77
C GLN A 148 10.27 -16.09 3.68
N ALA A 149 8.96 -16.09 3.42
CA ALA A 149 8.35 -16.89 2.37
C ALA A 149 8.75 -16.42 0.97
N GLY A 150 8.81 -17.36 0.01
CA GLY A 150 9.15 -17.09 -1.40
C GLY A 150 8.19 -16.15 -2.13
N SER A 151 6.97 -15.96 -1.61
CA SER A 151 5.99 -15.00 -2.13
C SER A 151 6.50 -13.54 -2.15
N ARG A 152 7.54 -13.23 -1.38
CA ARG A 152 8.16 -11.89 -1.31
C ARG A 152 8.80 -11.44 -2.62
N GLY A 153 9.16 -12.37 -3.52
CA GLY A 153 9.79 -12.07 -4.82
C GLY A 153 8.82 -11.65 -5.93
N GLY A 154 7.51 -11.58 -5.66
CA GLY A 154 6.50 -11.18 -6.65
C GLY A 154 6.27 -12.19 -7.79
N GLY A 155 6.94 -13.34 -7.78
CA GLY A 155 6.79 -14.39 -8.78
C GLY A 155 6.60 -15.75 -8.12
N GLY A 156 5.48 -16.41 -8.43
CA GLY A 156 5.29 -17.82 -8.14
C GLY A 156 3.96 -18.19 -7.47
N ARG A 157 2.85 -17.98 -8.17
CA ARG A 157 1.92 -19.10 -8.34
C ARG A 157 2.27 -19.71 -9.69
N ARG A 158 2.80 -20.93 -9.66
CA ARG A 158 2.83 -21.79 -10.84
C ARG A 158 1.39 -22.12 -11.24
#